data_AF-V4UCF8-F1
#
_entry.id   AF-V4UCF8-F1
#
_cell.length_a   1.000
_cell.length_b   1.000
_cell.length_c   1.000
_cell.angle_alpha   90.00
_cell.angle_beta   90.00
_cell.angle_gamma   90.00
#
_symmetry.space_group_name_H-M   'P 1'
#
loop_
_entity.id
_entity.type
_entity.pdbx_description
1 polymer ?
#
loop_
_entity_poly.entity_id
_entity_poly.type
_entity_poly.pdbx_seq_one_letter_code
_entity_poly.pdbx_strand_id
1 'polypeptide(L)'
;MNEFDPDANHIGIDATNMSKPITVTSLNGTGIDLKSGSNIKVQIDYDGRTKMLYVSMAYSEYPLGRILEKPIIMSDVVPSSVYVGFTAATGDFSESHQVLDWTFTTMPLPPDSLKSRKLINSSSCTSTNNDNDFWMLLEYRFFSIHSLSCV
;
A
#
# COMPACT_ATOMS: atom_id res chain seq x y z
N MET A 1 -18.16 1.26 -10.66
CA MET A 1 -16.93 1.96 -11.09
C MET A 1 -17.20 3.43 -10.93
N ASN A 2 -16.38 4.11 -10.14
CA ASN A 2 -16.52 5.53 -9.88
C ASN A 2 -15.87 6.34 -11.01
N GLU A 3 -16.20 7.64 -11.10
CA GLU A 3 -15.70 8.54 -12.16
C GLU A 3 -14.16 8.69 -12.17
N PHE A 4 -13.52 8.46 -11.03
CA PHE A 4 -12.07 8.58 -10.85
C PHE A 4 -11.31 7.24 -11.01
N ASP A 5 -12.03 6.14 -11.27
CA ASP A 5 -11.41 4.84 -11.54
C ASP A 5 -11.00 4.77 -13.02
N PRO A 6 -9.82 4.19 -13.35
CA PRO A 6 -9.36 4.11 -14.73
C PRO A 6 -10.09 3.01 -15.51
N ASP A 7 -10.50 1.96 -14.80
CA ASP A 7 -11.26 0.80 -15.27
C ASP A 7 -11.76 -0.02 -14.07
N ALA A 8 -12.33 -1.20 -14.28
CA ALA A 8 -12.89 -2.04 -13.22
C ALA A 8 -11.89 -3.01 -12.56
N ASN A 9 -10.61 -2.98 -12.94
CA ASN A 9 -9.54 -3.88 -12.49
C ASN A 9 -8.25 -3.06 -12.27
N HIS A 10 -8.20 -2.33 -11.15
CA HIS A 10 -7.13 -1.39 -10.84
C HIS A 10 -6.72 -1.48 -9.37
N ILE A 11 -5.56 -0.90 -9.05
CA ILE A 11 -5.11 -0.63 -7.68
C ILE A 11 -4.83 0.85 -7.50
N GLY A 12 -4.95 1.34 -6.28
CA GLY A 12 -4.68 2.74 -5.94
C GLY A 12 -3.98 2.88 -4.59
N ILE A 13 -3.35 4.03 -4.39
CA ILE A 13 -2.91 4.49 -3.08
C ILE A 13 -3.72 5.73 -2.74
N ASP A 14 -4.54 5.61 -1.70
CA ASP A 14 -5.33 6.69 -1.14
C ASP A 14 -4.74 7.18 0.18
N ALA A 15 -4.77 8.49 0.41
CA ALA A 15 -4.41 9.07 1.71
C ALA A 15 -5.68 9.31 2.54
N THR A 16 -6.38 10.41 2.27
CA THR A 16 -7.54 10.85 3.05
C THR A 16 -8.82 10.96 2.22
N ASN A 17 -8.72 10.92 0.88
CA ASN A 17 -9.84 11.09 -0.01
C ASN A 17 -9.72 10.17 -1.24
N MET A 18 -10.62 9.19 -1.33
CA MET A 18 -10.69 8.23 -2.45
C MET A 18 -10.99 8.89 -3.80
N SER A 19 -11.61 10.06 -3.82
CA SER A 19 -11.85 10.81 -5.07
C SER A 19 -10.58 11.51 -5.58
N LYS A 20 -9.49 11.51 -4.82
CA LYS A 20 -8.20 12.14 -5.14
C LYS A 20 -7.06 11.23 -4.69
N PRO A 21 -6.89 10.07 -5.33
CA PRO A 21 -5.82 9.13 -5.01
C PRO A 21 -4.45 9.78 -5.22
N ILE A 22 -3.45 9.35 -4.44
CA ILE A 22 -2.04 9.68 -4.69
C ILE A 22 -1.58 9.11 -6.03
N THR A 23 -2.08 7.91 -6.35
CA THR A 23 -1.87 7.25 -7.63
C THR A 23 -2.89 6.13 -7.83
N VAL A 24 -3.15 5.82 -9.09
CA VAL A 24 -4.05 4.75 -9.52
C VAL A 24 -3.41 4.10 -10.74
N THR A 25 -3.42 2.77 -10.76
CA THR A 25 -2.78 1.95 -11.79
C THR A 25 -3.74 0.86 -12.25
N SER A 26 -3.99 0.79 -13.56
CA SER A 26 -4.72 -0.32 -14.17
C SER A 26 -3.94 -1.61 -14.05
N LEU A 27 -4.62 -2.72 -13.73
CA LEU A 27 -4.07 -4.06 -13.81
C LEU A 27 -4.29 -4.70 -15.19
N ASN A 28 -5.02 -4.05 -16.09
CA ASN A 28 -5.21 -4.56 -17.43
C ASN A 28 -3.86 -4.68 -18.15
N GLY A 29 -3.58 -5.86 -18.72
CA GLY A 29 -2.29 -6.17 -19.35
C GLY A 29 -1.21 -6.68 -18.39
N THR A 30 -1.44 -6.68 -17.07
CA THR A 30 -0.53 -7.32 -16.10
C THR A 30 -0.73 -8.85 -16.01
N GLY A 31 -1.83 -9.36 -16.56
CA GLY A 31 -2.25 -10.75 -16.43
C GLY A 31 -2.98 -11.07 -15.12
N ILE A 32 -3.15 -10.07 -14.24
CA ILE A 32 -3.89 -10.19 -12.98
C ILE A 32 -5.30 -9.65 -13.16
N ASP A 33 -6.29 -10.48 -12.85
CA ASP A 33 -7.70 -10.11 -12.78
C ASP A 33 -8.18 -10.32 -11.34
N LEU A 34 -8.53 -9.21 -10.68
CA LEU A 34 -9.02 -9.22 -9.31
C LEU A 34 -10.30 -10.04 -9.17
N LYS A 35 -11.10 -10.23 -10.22
CA LYS A 35 -12.38 -10.94 -10.20
C LYS A 35 -12.28 -12.42 -10.59
N SER A 36 -11.07 -12.91 -10.83
CA SER A 36 -10.82 -14.28 -11.31
C SER A 36 -11.26 -15.40 -10.35
N GLY A 37 -11.47 -15.09 -9.06
CA GLY A 37 -11.66 -16.10 -8.01
C GLY A 37 -10.38 -16.81 -7.57
N SER A 38 -9.27 -16.61 -8.28
CA SER A 38 -7.96 -17.13 -7.91
C SER A 38 -7.39 -16.39 -6.69
N ASN A 39 -6.60 -17.10 -5.90
CA ASN A 39 -5.91 -16.50 -4.76
C ASN A 39 -4.77 -15.59 -5.24
N ILE A 40 -4.75 -14.34 -4.80
CA ILE A 40 -3.75 -13.33 -5.17
C ILE A 40 -2.85 -13.04 -3.95
N LYS A 41 -1.54 -12.98 -4.16
CA LYS A 41 -0.56 -12.49 -3.18
C LYS A 41 -0.26 -11.04 -3.48
N VAL A 42 -0.14 -10.23 -2.43
CA VAL A 42 0.17 -8.80 -2.53
C VAL A 42 1.32 -8.51 -1.58
N GLN A 43 2.26 -7.66 -1.93
CA GLN A 43 3.31 -7.22 -1.02
C GLN A 43 3.41 -5.71 -1.13
N ILE A 44 3.31 -5.03 0.01
CA ILE A 44 3.47 -3.59 0.12
C ILE A 44 4.73 -3.32 0.94
N ASP A 45 5.74 -2.75 0.29
CA ASP A 45 7.01 -2.43 0.94
C ASP A 45 7.19 -0.92 0.97
N TYR A 46 7.42 -0.36 2.15
CA TYR A 46 7.79 1.04 2.31
C TYR A 46 9.22 1.18 2.79
N ASP A 47 10.02 1.87 1.99
CA ASP A 47 11.36 2.26 2.32
C ASP A 47 11.40 3.63 2.99
N GLY A 48 11.58 3.64 4.31
CA GLY A 48 11.64 4.87 5.10
C GLY A 48 12.86 5.74 4.84
N ARG A 49 13.94 5.21 4.23
CA ARG A 49 15.12 6.01 3.84
C ARG A 49 14.95 6.68 2.49
N THR A 50 14.48 5.92 1.50
CA THR A 50 14.27 6.43 0.14
C THR A 50 12.91 7.09 -0.05
N LYS A 51 12.00 6.94 0.92
CA LYS A 51 10.60 7.41 0.88
C LYS A 51 9.82 6.79 -0.27
N MET A 52 10.08 5.52 -0.56
CA MET A 52 9.47 4.81 -1.68
C MET A 52 8.51 3.74 -1.18
N LEU A 53 7.28 3.78 -1.69
CA LEU A 53 6.29 2.73 -1.50
C LEU A 53 6.21 1.87 -2.77
N TYR A 54 6.27 0.55 -2.59
CA TYR A 54 6.17 -0.43 -3.66
C TYR A 54 4.97 -1.33 -3.41
N VAL A 55 4.24 -1.66 -4.47
CA VAL A 55 3.20 -2.69 -4.44
C VAL A 55 3.56 -3.75 -5.48
N SER A 56 3.70 -4.99 -5.03
CA SER A 56 3.93 -6.15 -5.88
C SER A 56 2.77 -7.12 -5.76
N MET A 57 2.36 -7.75 -6.85
CA MET A 57 1.22 -8.66 -6.89
C MET A 57 1.47 -9.82 -7.83
N ALA A 58 0.81 -10.95 -7.56
CA ALA A 58 0.74 -12.11 -8.45
C ALA A 58 -0.34 -13.09 -7.98
N TYR A 59 -0.80 -14.00 -8.83
CA TYR A 59 -1.53 -15.17 -8.32
C TYR A 59 -0.61 -16.03 -7.43
N SER A 60 -1.23 -16.81 -6.56
CA SER A 60 -0.56 -17.60 -5.52
C SER A 60 0.50 -18.56 -6.06
N GLU A 61 0.29 -19.14 -7.23
CA GLU A 61 1.24 -20.02 -7.92
C GLU A 61 2.44 -19.30 -8.57
N TYR A 62 2.42 -17.96 -8.73
CA TYR A 62 3.43 -17.21 -9.46
C TYR A 62 4.33 -16.36 -8.54
N PRO A 63 5.55 -16.00 -8.97
CA PRO A 63 6.39 -15.03 -8.26
C PRO A 63 5.75 -13.63 -8.31
N LEU A 64 5.96 -12.85 -7.25
CA LEU A 64 5.47 -11.47 -7.18
C LEU A 64 6.13 -10.60 -8.27
N GLY A 65 5.31 -9.84 -8.98
CA GLY A 65 5.75 -8.81 -9.91
C GLY A 65 5.45 -7.42 -9.36
N ARG A 66 6.38 -6.47 -9.53
CA ARG A 66 6.15 -5.08 -9.13
C ARG A 66 5.12 -4.43 -10.04
N ILE A 67 4.02 -3.96 -9.46
CA ILE A 67 2.92 -3.31 -10.18
C ILE A 67 2.98 -1.79 -10.03
N LEU A 68 3.40 -1.32 -8.85
CA LEU A 68 3.37 0.09 -8.51
C LEU A 68 4.60 0.49 -7.72
N GLU A 69 5.10 1.69 -8.01
CA GLU A 69 6.19 2.34 -7.29
C GLU A 69 5.88 3.83 -7.16
N LYS A 70 5.91 4.36 -5.94
CA LYS A 70 5.55 5.75 -5.69
C LYS A 70 6.40 6.39 -4.58
N PRO A 71 6.99 7.58 -4.82
CA PRO A 71 7.58 8.37 -3.74
C PRO A 71 6.47 8.92 -2.84
N ILE A 72 6.52 8.60 -1.55
CA ILE A 72 5.57 9.03 -0.52
C ILE A 72 6.34 9.31 0.77
N ILE A 73 6.12 10.49 1.34
CA ILE A 73 6.62 10.83 2.67
C ILE A 73 5.55 10.41 3.67
N MET A 74 5.74 9.27 4.35
CA MET A 74 4.72 8.68 5.22
C MET A 74 4.25 9.63 6.34
N SER A 75 5.15 10.44 6.90
CA SER A 75 4.82 11.42 7.95
C SER A 75 3.83 12.51 7.51
N ASP A 76 3.72 12.77 6.21
CA ASP A 76 2.82 13.79 5.67
C ASP A 76 1.38 13.27 5.50
N VAL A 77 1.23 11.94 5.45
CA VAL A 77 -0.04 11.26 5.14
C VAL A 77 -0.59 10.43 6.30
N VAL A 78 0.28 9.94 7.19
CA VAL A 78 -0.08 9.01 8.27
C VAL A 78 0.44 9.55 9.62
N PRO A 79 -0.41 9.62 10.66
CA PRO A 79 0.01 10.02 12.00
C PRO A 79 1.04 9.06 12.62
N SER A 80 1.70 9.50 13.69
CA SER A 80 2.74 8.71 14.40
C SER A 80 2.25 7.40 15.00
N SER A 81 0.95 7.24 15.20
CA SER A 81 0.36 6.03 15.77
C SER A 81 -0.92 5.71 15.02
N VAL A 82 -0.99 4.49 14.49
CA VAL A 82 -2.09 4.03 13.65
C VAL A 82 -2.46 2.59 13.93
N TYR A 83 -3.68 2.25 13.55
CA TYR A 83 -4.10 0.87 13.38
C TYR A 83 -3.97 0.49 11.91
N VAL A 84 -3.53 -0.74 11.66
CA VAL A 84 -3.45 -1.31 10.31
C VAL A 84 -4.45 -2.46 10.24
N GLY A 85 -5.11 -2.62 9.10
CA GLY A 85 -6.14 -3.63 8.93
C GLY A 85 -6.69 -3.67 7.52
N PHE A 86 -7.73 -4.47 7.33
CA PHE A 86 -8.43 -4.62 6.06
C PHE A 86 -9.85 -4.10 6.16
N THR A 87 -10.34 -3.56 5.06
CA THR A 87 -11.73 -3.21 4.87
C THR A 87 -12.13 -3.62 3.46
N ALA A 88 -13.39 -4.02 3.29
CA ALA A 88 -13.95 -4.32 2.00
C ALA A 88 -15.46 -4.09 2.05
N ALA A 89 -16.06 -3.81 0.90
CA ALA A 89 -17.48 -3.53 0.77
C ALA A 89 -17.96 -4.02 -0.59
N THR A 90 -19.20 -4.47 -0.63
CA THR A 90 -19.88 -4.88 -1.87
C THR A 90 -20.73 -3.75 -2.41
N GLY A 91 -20.88 -3.68 -3.73
CA GLY A 91 -21.83 -2.78 -4.41
C GLY A 91 -23.12 -3.50 -4.82
N ASP A 92 -23.63 -3.15 -6.00
CA ASP A 92 -24.84 -3.74 -6.60
C ASP A 92 -24.69 -5.24 -6.96
N PHE A 93 -23.44 -5.73 -7.01
CA PHE A 93 -23.11 -7.12 -7.30
C PHE A 93 -22.50 -7.81 -6.08
N SER A 94 -22.77 -9.11 -5.97
CA SER A 94 -22.22 -9.95 -4.92
C SER A 94 -20.75 -10.26 -5.16
N GLU A 95 -19.94 -10.01 -4.14
CA GLU A 95 -18.53 -10.39 -4.10
C GLU A 95 -18.17 -10.83 -2.68
N SER A 96 -17.24 -11.77 -2.58
CA SER A 96 -16.68 -12.21 -1.30
C SER A 96 -15.25 -11.73 -1.21
N HIS A 97 -14.92 -11.03 -0.13
CA HIS A 97 -13.57 -10.55 0.14
C HIS A 97 -12.97 -11.34 1.30
N GLN A 98 -11.95 -12.16 1.02
CA GLN A 98 -11.36 -13.04 2.03
C GLN A 98 -9.85 -12.83 2.14
N VAL A 99 -9.40 -12.56 3.37
CA VAL A 99 -7.99 -12.57 3.76
C VAL A 99 -7.68 -13.97 4.27
N LEU A 100 -6.82 -14.73 3.58
CA LEU A 100 -6.48 -16.10 4.02
C LEU A 100 -5.25 -16.14 4.94
N ASP A 101 -4.34 -15.17 4.80
CA ASP A 101 -3.17 -14.99 5.65
C ASP A 101 -2.73 -13.51 5.70
N TRP A 102 -1.97 -13.13 6.72
CA TRP A 102 -1.47 -11.77 6.94
C TRP A 102 -0.14 -11.86 7.66
N THR A 103 0.91 -11.22 7.13
CA THR A 103 2.07 -10.82 7.95
C THR A 103 2.32 -9.31 7.89
N PHE A 104 2.53 -8.69 9.04
CA PHE A 104 2.90 -7.28 9.15
C PHE A 104 4.14 -7.13 10.01
N THR A 105 5.16 -6.49 9.44
CA THR A 105 6.40 -6.21 10.15
C THR A 105 6.75 -4.75 9.99
N THR A 106 7.18 -4.12 11.08
CA THR A 106 7.77 -2.78 11.05
C THR A 106 9.11 -2.81 11.74
N MET A 107 10.04 -1.99 11.25
CA MET A 107 11.33 -1.78 11.89
C MET A 107 11.58 -0.28 12.05
N PRO A 108 12.00 0.17 13.24
CA PRO A 108 12.37 1.57 13.42
C PRO A 108 13.59 1.90 12.56
N LEU A 109 13.61 3.11 11.99
CA LEU A 109 14.81 3.61 11.34
C LEU A 109 15.90 3.92 12.38
N PRO A 110 17.17 3.60 12.09
CA PRO A 110 18.28 4.05 12.94
C PRO A 110 18.30 5.58 13.03
N PRO A 111 18.59 6.17 14.22
CA PRO A 111 18.57 7.63 14.42
C PRO A 111 19.42 8.42 13.42
N ASP A 112 20.51 7.84 12.91
CA ASP A 112 21.40 8.51 11.95
C ASP A 112 20.89 8.53 10.50
N SER A 113 19.84 7.78 10.20
CA SER A 113 19.27 7.72 8.84
C SER A 113 18.33 8.87 8.48
N LEU A 114 18.01 9.73 9.47
CA LEU A 114 17.23 10.96 9.30
C LEU A 114 18.11 12.19 8.97
N LYS A 115 19.43 12.03 8.90
CA LYS A 115 20.38 13.12 8.59
C LYS A 115 20.54 13.35 7.10
N SER A 116 19.48 13.79 6.44
CA SER A 116 19.51 14.40 5.09
C SER A 116 18.26 15.27 4.99
N ARG A 117 18.26 16.59 5.22
CA ARG A 117 19.17 17.67 4.81
C ARG A 117 19.18 18.78 5.87
N LYS A 118 20.14 18.77 6.81
CA LYS A 118 20.44 19.98 7.59
C LYS A 118 21.93 20.10 7.86
N LEU A 119 22.69 20.23 6.78
CA LEU A 119 24.02 20.82 6.83
C LEU A 119 24.00 22.03 5.91
N ILE A 120 23.47 23.16 6.36
CA ILE A 120 24.11 24.49 6.25
C ILE A 120 23.56 25.38 7.38
N ASN A 121 24.51 25.85 8.21
CA ASN A 121 24.50 26.92 9.21
C ASN A 121 24.02 26.65 10.64
N SER A 122 25.02 26.76 11.51
CA SER A 122 25.05 26.80 12.96
C SER A 122 24.12 27.84 13.58
N SER A 123 23.32 27.42 14.55
CA SER A 123 23.26 27.98 15.92
C SER A 123 22.25 27.19 16.74
N SER A 124 22.58 27.01 18.02
CA SER A 124 21.80 26.32 19.04
C SER A 124 20.29 26.56 18.95
N CYS A 125 19.49 25.49 18.98
CA CYS A 125 18.50 25.23 20.04
C CYS A 125 17.71 23.94 19.75
N THR A 126 17.31 23.30 20.85
CA THR A 126 16.65 22.00 21.01
C THR A 126 15.56 21.71 19.98
N SER A 127 15.66 20.54 19.32
CA SER A 127 14.60 19.96 18.50
C SER A 127 14.01 18.76 19.24
N THR A 128 12.73 18.81 19.54
CA THR A 128 11.95 17.64 19.97
C THR A 128 11.92 16.63 18.83
N ASN A 129 12.57 15.49 18.99
CA ASN A 129 12.57 14.41 18.00
C ASN A 129 11.16 13.80 17.92
N ASN A 130 10.40 14.15 16.89
CA ASN A 130 9.14 13.49 16.52
C ASN A 130 9.23 12.88 15.12
N ASP A 131 10.42 12.39 14.73
CA ASP A 131 10.66 11.84 13.40
C ASP A 131 10.36 10.33 13.41
N ASN A 132 9.10 10.00 13.19
CA ASN A 132 8.54 8.64 13.21
C ASN A 132 8.56 7.98 11.83
N ASP A 133 9.73 7.92 11.20
CA ASP A 133 9.87 7.22 9.93
C ASP A 133 10.14 5.73 10.21
N PHE A 134 9.16 4.89 9.90
CA PHE A 134 9.23 3.44 10.05
C PHE A 134 9.47 2.77 8.70
N TRP A 135 10.19 1.65 8.69
CA TRP A 135 10.02 0.68 7.60
C TRP A 135 8.70 -0.04 7.82
N MET A 136 7.89 -0.13 6.78
CA MET A 136 6.67 -0.94 6.79
C MET A 136 6.83 -2.02 5.73
N LEU A 137 6.98 -3.27 6.18
CA LEU A 137 6.91 -4.44 5.32
C LEU A 137 5.55 -5.08 5.56
N LEU A 138 4.65 -4.92 4.59
CA LEU A 138 3.39 -5.64 4.51
C LEU A 138 3.60 -6.78 3.52
N GLU A 139 3.97 -7.95 4.01
CA GLU A 139 3.87 -9.16 3.21
C GLU A 139 2.43 -9.68 3.32
N TYR A 140 1.62 -9.52 2.27
CA TYR A 140 0.33 -10.18 2.19
C TYR A 140 0.46 -11.51 1.47
N ARG A 141 -0.06 -12.55 2.13
CA ARG A 141 -0.32 -13.82 1.48
C ARG A 141 -1.84 -13.97 1.44
N PHE A 142 -2.37 -14.00 0.23
CA PHE A 142 -3.75 -14.37 -0.11
C PHE A 142 -4.86 -13.32 0.16
N PHE A 143 -5.31 -12.69 -0.92
CA PHE A 143 -6.65 -12.15 -1.07
C PHE A 143 -7.37 -12.97 -2.16
N SER A 144 -8.56 -13.47 -1.89
CA SER A 144 -9.43 -14.02 -2.94
C SER A 144 -10.69 -13.18 -3.00
N ILE A 145 -11.00 -12.66 -4.20
CA ILE A 145 -12.30 -12.10 -4.50
C ILE A 145 -13.10 -13.17 -5.23
N HIS A 146 -14.02 -13.84 -4.53
CA HIS A 146 -14.96 -14.72 -5.21
C HIS A 146 -16.13 -13.88 -5.71
N SER A 147 -16.23 -13.68 -7.02
CA SER A 147 -17.47 -13.26 -7.66
C SER A 147 -18.39 -14.48 -7.70
N LEU A 148 -19.36 -14.55 -6.78
CA LEU A 148 -20.47 -15.47 -6.93
C LEU A 148 -21.45 -14.85 -7.92
N SER A 149 -21.37 -15.27 -9.18
CA SER A 149 -22.51 -15.12 -10.08
C SER A 149 -23.65 -15.98 -9.50
N CYS A 150 -24.58 -15.35 -8.78
CA CYS A 150 -25.87 -15.99 -8.51
C CYS A 150 -26.56 -16.21 -9.86
N VAL A 151 -26.87 -17.47 -10.15
CA VAL A 151 -27.88 -17.88 -11.14
C VAL A 151 -29.26 -17.61 -10.56
#